data_AF-A0A928FSB8-F1
#
_entry.id   AF-A0A928FSB8-F1
#
_cell.length_a   1.000
_cell.length_b   1.000
_cell.length_c   1.000
_cell.angle_alpha   90.00
_cell.angle_beta   90.00
_cell.angle_gamma   90.00
#
_symmetry.space_group_name_H-M   'P 1'
#
loop_
_entity.id
_entity.type
_entity.pdbx_description
1 polymer ?
#
loop_
_entity_poly.entity_id
_entity_poly.type
_entity_poly.pdbx_seq_one_letter_code
_entity_poly.pdbx_strand_id
1 'polypeptide(L)'
;MMSAAPNFFCKHHIIATDGSNIIFAEKISHIALGDISLNKKYNRIENVGVFMKYTVFYPTDIMEIENAYNDNIDVCLTLDSGKTFTLLFITPDNLKSLMKKDKVHHIDPCFKFIVVEKITKEIIENVIESLVSNDEILSYYGL
;
A
#
# COMPACT_ATOMS: atom_id res chain seq x y z
N MET A 1 24.54 25.67 1.28
CA MET A 1 24.77 24.42 2.01
C MET A 1 23.42 23.83 2.39
N MET A 2 23.28 22.51 2.24
CA MET A 2 22.07 21.72 2.42
C MET A 2 21.55 21.68 3.87
N SER A 3 20.28 21.26 3.96
CA SER A 3 19.67 20.44 5.01
C SER A 3 18.90 21.15 6.14
N ALA A 4 17.57 21.10 6.02
CA ALA A 4 16.70 20.66 7.10
C ALA A 4 15.51 19.90 6.48
N ALA A 5 15.41 18.60 6.75
CA ALA A 5 14.21 17.81 6.51
C ALA A 5 13.34 17.84 7.77
N PRO A 6 12.06 18.21 7.64
CA PRO A 6 11.01 17.62 8.49
C PRO A 6 9.67 17.51 7.71
N ASN A 7 8.72 16.60 7.89
CA ASN A 7 8.36 15.66 8.94
C ASN A 7 7.54 14.52 8.29
N PHE A 8 7.69 13.30 8.80
CA PHE A 8 6.67 12.26 8.65
C PHE A 8 5.46 12.64 9.52
N PHE A 9 4.28 12.77 8.93
CA PHE A 9 3.01 12.74 9.64
C PHE A 9 2.03 11.84 8.88
N CYS A 10 1.85 10.63 9.37
CA CYS A 10 0.68 9.83 9.04
C CYS A 10 -0.44 10.21 10.00
N LYS A 11 -1.53 10.78 9.47
CA LYS A 11 -2.89 10.61 9.97
C LYS A 11 -3.83 11.03 8.84
N HIS A 12 -4.52 10.04 8.28
CA HIS A 12 -5.67 10.26 7.41
C HIS A 12 -6.63 11.23 8.10
N HIS A 13 -6.99 12.30 7.37
CA HIS A 13 -8.27 13.03 7.29
C HIS A 13 -7.95 14.30 6.51
N ILE A 14 -8.08 14.26 5.17
CA ILE A 14 -8.00 15.49 4.37
C ILE A 14 -9.33 16.23 4.57
N ILE A 15 -9.27 17.32 5.32
CA ILE A 15 -10.36 18.28 5.45
C ILE A 15 -10.15 19.32 4.35
N ALA A 16 -11.02 19.33 3.34
CA ALA A 16 -11.18 20.48 2.47
C ALA A 16 -12.53 21.12 2.77
N THR A 17 -12.52 22.41 3.12
CA THR A 17 -13.73 23.22 3.31
C THR A 17 -13.75 24.30 2.22
N ASP A 18 -14.92 24.62 1.69
CA ASP A 18 -15.14 25.82 0.86
C ASP A 18 -16.13 26.78 1.55
N GLY A 19 -16.15 26.81 2.88
CA GLY A 19 -16.93 27.79 3.63
C GLY A 19 -18.45 27.73 3.46
N SER A 20 -19.06 26.72 2.81
CA SER A 20 -20.53 26.59 2.82
C SER A 20 -21.10 25.18 2.79
N ASN A 21 -20.35 24.12 2.45
CA ASN A 21 -20.86 22.75 2.57
C ASN A 21 -19.79 21.74 3.00
N ILE A 22 -20.18 20.82 3.90
CA ILE A 22 -19.37 19.67 4.32
C ILE A 22 -19.78 18.48 3.44
N ILE A 23 -18.85 17.94 2.67
CA ILE A 23 -19.06 16.68 1.93
C ILE A 23 -18.41 15.56 2.73
N PHE A 24 -19.22 14.67 3.31
CA PHE A 24 -18.75 13.39 3.85
C PHE A 24 -18.74 12.38 2.70
N ALA A 25 -17.56 11.90 2.31
CA ALA A 25 -17.45 10.74 1.43
C ALA A 25 -17.21 9.49 2.28
N GLU A 26 -18.28 8.95 2.88
CA GLU A 26 -18.30 7.53 3.22
C GLU A 26 -18.45 6.75 1.91
N LYS A 27 -17.44 5.93 1.59
CA LYS A 27 -17.55 4.72 0.77
C LYS A 27 -18.25 4.90 -0.58
N ILE A 28 -17.50 5.28 -1.62
CA ILE A 28 -17.97 5.17 -3.01
C ILE A 28 -17.23 4.01 -3.67
N SER A 29 -17.91 2.87 -3.78
CA SER A 29 -17.40 1.66 -4.45
C SER A 29 -17.56 1.68 -5.97
N HIS A 30 -18.24 2.65 -6.60
CA HIS A 30 -18.33 2.70 -8.07
C HIS A 30 -18.62 4.12 -8.58
N ILE A 31 -17.77 4.66 -9.46
CA ILE A 31 -18.20 5.65 -10.46
C ILE A 31 -17.72 5.18 -11.84
N ALA A 32 -18.69 4.94 -12.73
CA ALA A 32 -18.49 4.68 -14.14
C ALA A 32 -18.17 5.99 -14.87
N LEU A 33 -17.25 5.92 -15.84
CA LEU A 33 -16.82 7.02 -16.70
C LEU A 33 -18.00 7.64 -17.45
N GLY A 34 -18.20 8.94 -17.29
CA GLY A 34 -19.13 9.76 -18.07
C GLY A 34 -18.58 11.19 -18.15
N ASP A 35 -18.47 11.69 -19.38
CA ASP A 35 -17.78 12.91 -19.83
C ASP A 35 -17.81 14.12 -18.88
N ILE A 36 -16.63 14.59 -18.47
CA ILE A 36 -16.43 15.97 -18.00
C ILE A 36 -15.50 16.68 -18.99
N SER A 37 -16.11 17.51 -19.85
CA SER A 37 -15.41 18.49 -20.69
C SER A 37 -15.23 19.78 -19.89
N LEU A 38 -14.00 20.13 -19.51
CA LEU A 38 -13.65 21.42 -18.92
C LEU A 38 -12.74 22.20 -19.86
N ASN A 39 -13.30 23.26 -20.45
CA ASN A 39 -12.69 24.13 -21.44
C ASN A 39 -11.97 25.31 -20.77
N LYS A 40 -10.68 25.51 -21.14
CA LYS A 40 -9.85 26.73 -21.06
C LYS A 40 -9.85 27.56 -19.76
N LYS A 41 -8.84 27.38 -18.88
CA LYS A 41 -7.93 28.48 -18.42
C LYS A 41 -6.78 28.13 -17.45
N TYR A 42 -6.49 26.87 -17.13
CA TYR A 42 -5.33 26.56 -16.29
C TYR A 42 -4.49 25.44 -16.92
N ASN A 43 -3.22 25.77 -17.17
CA ASN A 43 -2.24 24.86 -17.73
C ASN A 43 -1.99 23.71 -16.74
N ARG A 44 -2.04 22.49 -17.31
CA ARG A 44 -1.52 21.21 -16.79
C ARG A 44 -2.37 20.50 -15.73
N ILE A 45 -3.38 19.78 -16.21
CA ILE A 45 -3.85 18.56 -15.53
C ILE A 45 -2.92 17.43 -15.98
N GLU A 46 -1.86 17.18 -15.22
CA GLU A 46 -1.09 15.93 -15.30
C GLU A 46 -1.24 15.21 -13.97
N ASN A 47 -2.33 14.48 -13.86
CA ASN A 47 -2.47 13.19 -13.18
C ASN A 47 -3.96 12.86 -13.18
N VAL A 48 -4.47 12.51 -14.35
CA VAL A 48 -5.61 11.59 -14.41
C VAL A 48 -5.02 10.28 -13.92
N GLY A 49 -5.01 10.08 -12.59
CA GLY A 49 -4.44 8.90 -11.96
C GLY A 49 -5.12 7.68 -12.55
N VAL A 50 -4.40 6.97 -13.41
CA VAL A 50 -4.83 5.65 -13.85
C VAL A 50 -4.68 4.77 -12.62
N PHE A 51 -5.76 4.59 -11.87
CA PHE A 51 -5.78 3.58 -10.82
C PHE A 51 -5.57 2.23 -11.52
N MET A 52 -4.39 1.63 -11.33
CA MET A 52 -4.18 0.26 -11.75
C MET A 52 -5.19 -0.60 -11.01
N LYS A 53 -6.01 -1.32 -11.76
CA LYS A 53 -6.87 -2.34 -11.18
C LYS A 53 -6.05 -3.60 -10.92
N TYR A 54 -6.39 -4.25 -9.83
CA TYR A 54 -5.70 -5.45 -9.37
C TYR A 54 -6.66 -6.34 -8.59
N THR A 55 -6.28 -7.61 -8.45
CA THR A 55 -6.93 -8.57 -7.56
C THR A 55 -5.93 -9.08 -6.54
N VAL A 56 -6.41 -9.35 -5.33
CA VAL A 56 -5.60 -9.84 -4.21
C VAL A 56 -6.07 -11.24 -3.85
N PHE A 57 -5.11 -12.15 -3.72
CA PHE A 57 -5.32 -13.52 -3.26
C PHE A 57 -4.41 -13.79 -2.05
N TYR A 58 -4.99 -14.37 -1.01
CA TYR A 58 -4.30 -14.78 0.20
C TYR A 58 -4.16 -16.30 0.20
N PRO A 59 -2.96 -16.88 0.04
CA PRO A 59 -2.74 -18.32 0.10
C PRO A 59 -3.11 -18.91 1.47
N THR A 60 -2.93 -18.13 2.53
CA THR A 60 -3.35 -18.44 3.90
C THR A 60 -4.45 -17.45 4.30
N ASP A 61 -5.53 -17.93 4.93
CA ASP A 61 -6.58 -17.03 5.41
C ASP A 61 -6.01 -16.12 6.50
N ILE A 62 -6.24 -14.81 6.38
CA ILE A 62 -5.78 -13.82 7.36
C ILE A 62 -6.39 -14.05 8.75
N MET A 63 -7.54 -14.75 8.82
CA MET A 63 -8.19 -15.14 10.06
C MET A 63 -7.45 -16.28 10.78
N GLU A 64 -6.56 -17.01 10.09
CA GLU A 64 -5.73 -18.07 10.67
C GLU A 64 -4.44 -17.54 11.32
N ILE A 65 -4.17 -16.23 11.22
CA ILE A 65 -3.03 -15.58 11.87
C ILE A 65 -3.26 -15.53 13.37
N GLU A 66 -2.53 -16.35 14.13
CA GLU A 66 -2.67 -16.46 15.58
C GLU A 66 -2.17 -15.20 16.31
N ASN A 67 -1.06 -14.61 15.83
CA ASN A 67 -0.45 -13.43 16.45
C ASN A 67 -0.12 -12.37 15.40
N ALA A 68 -1.08 -11.49 15.15
CA ALA A 68 -0.92 -10.41 14.17
C ALA A 68 0.31 -9.51 14.40
N TYR A 69 0.91 -9.46 15.59
CA TYR A 69 2.10 -8.65 15.86
C TYR A 69 3.42 -9.40 15.63
N ASN A 70 3.42 -10.72 15.55
CA ASN A 70 4.62 -11.56 15.44
C ASN A 70 4.40 -12.67 14.40
N ASP A 71 4.08 -12.26 13.17
CA ASP A 71 3.83 -13.19 12.07
C ASP A 71 4.26 -12.62 10.71
N ASN A 72 4.12 -13.41 9.67
CA ASN A 72 4.23 -13.02 8.27
C ASN A 72 3.09 -13.64 7.45
N ILE A 73 2.81 -13.05 6.29
CA ILE A 73 1.82 -13.59 5.36
C ILE A 73 2.24 -13.33 3.92
N ASP A 74 2.07 -14.34 3.07
CA ASP A 74 2.20 -14.20 1.62
C ASP A 74 0.91 -13.61 1.04
N VAL A 75 1.06 -12.69 0.10
CA VAL A 75 -0.06 -12.07 -0.60
C VAL A 75 0.24 -12.04 -2.09
N CYS A 76 -0.65 -12.63 -2.88
CA CYS A 76 -0.53 -12.64 -4.32
C CYS A 76 -1.35 -11.50 -4.93
N LEU A 77 -0.70 -10.70 -5.76
CA LEU A 77 -1.30 -9.58 -6.48
C LEU A 77 -1.30 -9.89 -7.98
N THR A 78 -2.45 -9.75 -8.64
CA THR A 78 -2.53 -9.80 -10.11
C THR A 78 -3.04 -8.46 -10.63
N LEU A 79 -2.22 -7.78 -11.42
CA LEU A 79 -2.62 -6.55 -12.12
C LEU A 79 -3.51 -6.88 -13.32
N ASP A 80 -4.34 -5.92 -13.75
CA ASP A 80 -5.14 -6.06 -14.98
C ASP A 80 -4.30 -6.30 -16.25
N SER A 81 -3.01 -5.95 -16.23
CA SER A 81 -2.06 -6.29 -17.29
C SER A 81 -1.71 -7.78 -17.36
N GLY A 82 -2.18 -8.58 -16.39
CA GLY A 82 -1.85 -9.99 -16.22
C GLY A 82 -0.55 -10.24 -15.46
N LYS A 83 0.20 -9.18 -15.11
CA LYS A 83 1.43 -9.33 -14.31
C LYS A 83 1.08 -9.73 -12.87
N THR A 84 1.75 -10.76 -12.37
CA THR A 84 1.55 -11.28 -11.00
C THR A 84 2.76 -11.01 -10.12
N PHE A 85 2.50 -10.82 -8.83
CA PHE A 85 3.51 -10.61 -7.80
C PHE A 85 3.16 -11.44 -6.58
N THR A 86 4.18 -12.01 -5.93
CA THR A 86 4.06 -12.60 -4.60
C THR A 86 4.79 -11.69 -3.63
N LEU A 87 4.03 -11.10 -2.72
CA LEU A 87 4.48 -10.12 -1.75
C LEU A 87 4.50 -10.76 -0.37
N LEU A 88 5.61 -10.63 0.35
CA LEU A 88 5.74 -11.17 1.70
C LEU A 88 5.68 -10.03 2.72
N PHE A 89 4.59 -9.99 3.47
CA PHE A 89 4.38 -9.05 4.57
C PHE A 89 4.90 -9.64 5.86
N ILE A 90 5.65 -8.87 6.64
CA ILE A 90 6.24 -9.32 7.91
C ILE A 90 6.17 -8.25 8.98
N THR A 91 6.03 -8.64 10.24
CA THR A 91 6.10 -7.69 11.35
C THR A 91 7.53 -7.53 11.91
N PRO A 92 7.85 -6.38 12.53
CA PRO A 92 9.12 -6.20 13.22
C PRO A 92 9.42 -7.25 14.28
N ASP A 93 8.41 -7.72 15.02
CA ASP A 93 8.63 -8.74 16.04
C ASP A 93 8.87 -10.12 15.42
N ASN A 94 8.26 -10.43 14.26
CA ASN A 94 8.58 -11.66 13.54
C ASN A 94 10.03 -11.64 13.03
N LEU A 95 10.51 -10.52 12.49
CA LEU A 95 11.92 -10.36 12.13
C LEU A 95 12.85 -10.62 13.32
N LYS A 96 12.54 -10.09 14.51
CA LYS A 96 13.31 -10.38 15.75
C LYS A 96 13.22 -11.85 16.14
N SER A 97 12.05 -12.46 16.03
CA SER A 97 11.83 -13.89 16.32
C SER A 97 12.67 -14.77 15.40
N LEU A 98 12.72 -14.47 14.09
CA LEU A 98 13.57 -15.15 13.11
C LEU A 98 15.06 -14.98 13.44
N MET A 99 15.52 -13.76 13.71
CA MET A 99 16.91 -13.50 14.12
C MET A 99 17.31 -14.32 15.36
N LYS A 100 16.43 -14.36 16.37
CA LYS A 100 16.65 -15.14 17.60
C LYS A 100 16.66 -16.64 17.32
N LYS A 101 15.74 -17.14 16.49
CA LYS A 101 15.63 -18.55 16.10
C LYS A 101 16.89 -19.02 15.38
N ASP A 102 17.37 -18.23 14.43
CA ASP A 102 18.50 -18.58 13.58
C ASP A 102 19.85 -18.18 14.19
N LYS A 103 19.84 -17.56 15.37
CA LYS A 103 21.03 -17.06 16.11
C LYS A 103 21.87 -16.10 15.28
N VAL A 104 21.21 -15.23 14.53
CA VAL A 104 21.84 -14.21 13.70
C VAL A 104 21.50 -12.81 14.21
N HIS A 105 22.31 -11.83 13.81
CA HIS A 105 22.14 -10.43 14.19
C HIS A 105 21.55 -9.56 13.07
N HIS A 106 21.30 -10.14 11.90
CA HIS A 106 20.70 -9.47 10.76
C HIS A 106 19.90 -10.46 9.92
N ILE A 107 18.98 -9.94 9.12
CA ILE A 107 18.36 -10.67 8.01
C ILE A 107 18.92 -10.10 6.71
N ASP A 108 19.22 -10.99 5.76
CA ASP A 108 19.82 -10.61 4.49
C ASP A 108 18.88 -9.66 3.71
N PRO A 109 19.38 -8.52 3.18
CA PRO A 109 18.55 -7.58 2.42
C PRO A 109 18.00 -8.17 1.11
N CYS A 110 18.50 -9.32 0.64
CA CYS A 110 17.94 -10.04 -0.49
C CYS A 110 16.50 -10.52 -0.24
N PHE A 111 16.07 -10.62 1.02
CA PHE A 111 14.67 -10.87 1.35
C PHE A 111 13.86 -9.58 1.19
N LYS A 112 13.13 -9.47 0.08
CA LYS A 112 12.27 -8.34 -0.26
C LYS A 112 10.99 -8.34 0.58
N PHE A 113 11.12 -8.14 1.88
CA PHE A 113 9.99 -8.07 2.79
C PHE A 113 9.31 -6.71 2.78
N ILE A 114 7.99 -6.70 2.91
CA ILE A 114 7.20 -5.52 3.21
C ILE A 114 6.94 -5.52 4.72
N VAL A 115 7.59 -4.60 5.44
CA VAL A 115 7.47 -4.54 6.89
C VAL A 115 6.23 -3.74 7.29
N VAL A 116 5.33 -4.35 8.06
CA VAL A 116 4.08 -3.72 8.55
C VAL A 116 3.97 -3.80 10.06
N GLU A 117 3.22 -2.88 10.68
CA GLU A 117 3.09 -2.84 12.14
C GLU A 117 2.41 -4.09 12.74
N LYS A 118 1.44 -4.65 12.02
CA LYS A 118 0.73 -5.90 12.34
C LYS A 118 0.04 -6.44 11.09
N ILE A 119 -0.24 -7.74 11.08
CA ILE A 119 -0.95 -8.42 10.00
C ILE A 119 -2.46 -8.25 10.20
N THR A 120 -3.05 -7.30 9.48
CA THR A 120 -4.51 -7.18 9.33
C THR A 120 -4.87 -6.89 7.88
N LYS A 121 -6.09 -7.26 7.49
CA LYS A 121 -6.57 -7.07 6.12
C LYS A 121 -6.51 -5.60 5.70
N GLU A 122 -7.01 -4.72 6.56
CA GLU A 122 -7.00 -3.27 6.34
C GLU A 122 -5.58 -2.73 6.10
N ILE A 123 -4.60 -3.14 6.91
CA ILE A 123 -3.22 -2.64 6.77
C ILE A 123 -2.60 -3.15 5.48
N ILE A 124 -2.79 -4.43 5.17
CA ILE A 124 -2.26 -5.03 3.94
C ILE A 124 -2.87 -4.37 2.71
N GLU A 125 -4.19 -4.18 2.69
CA GLU A 125 -4.89 -3.53 1.57
C GLU A 125 -4.41 -2.08 1.38
N ASN A 126 -4.29 -1.30 2.45
CA ASN A 126 -3.76 0.06 2.39
C ASN A 126 -2.32 0.12 1.85
N VAL A 127 -1.47 -0.85 2.23
CA VAL A 127 -0.11 -0.92 1.71
C VAL A 127 -0.10 -1.33 0.24
N ILE A 128 -0.92 -2.29 -0.17
CA ILE A 128 -1.04 -2.69 -1.58
C ILE A 128 -1.48 -1.50 -2.44
N GLU A 129 -2.48 -0.73 -2.00
CA GLU A 129 -2.93 0.49 -2.68
C GLU A 129 -1.77 1.47 -2.90
N SER A 130 -0.92 1.66 -1.88
CA SER A 130 0.27 2.49 -1.98
C SER A 130 1.32 1.91 -2.94
N LEU A 131 1.48 0.59 -3.00
CA LEU A 131 2.46 -0.08 -3.86
C LEU A 131 2.05 -0.01 -5.34
N VAL A 132 0.79 -0.29 -5.67
CA VAL A 132 0.30 -0.25 -7.06
C VAL A 132 0.17 1.16 -7.62
N SER A 133 0.15 2.17 -6.75
CA SER A 133 0.21 3.58 -7.15
C SER A 133 1.63 4.01 -7.53
N ASN A 134 2.64 3.14 -7.38
CA ASN A 134 4.03 3.41 -7.69
C ASN A 134 4.70 2.21 -8.41
N ASP A 135 4.70 2.26 -9.73
CA ASP A 135 5.26 1.23 -10.61
C ASP A 135 6.72 0.88 -10.32
N GLU A 136 7.54 1.87 -9.92
CA GLU A 136 8.95 1.65 -9.60
C GLU A 136 9.09 0.75 -8.37
N ILE A 137 8.31 1.03 -7.32
CA ILE A 137 8.30 0.21 -6.11
C ILE A 137 7.79 -1.20 -6.43
N LEU A 138 6.70 -1.31 -7.21
CA LEU A 138 6.15 -2.62 -7.55
C LEU A 138 7.13 -3.45 -8.40
N SER A 139 7.88 -2.80 -9.30
CA SER A 139 8.93 -3.45 -10.10
C SER A 139 10.04 -4.05 -9.25
N TYR A 140 10.32 -3.51 -8.07
CA TYR A 140 11.26 -4.09 -7.12
C TYR A 140 10.85 -5.50 -6.70
N TYR A 141 9.55 -5.79 -6.62
CA TYR A 141 9.03 -7.09 -6.19
C TYR A 141 8.77 -8.07 -7.35
N GLY A 142 8.79 -7.58 -8.59
CA GLY A 142 8.71 -8.43 -9.79
C GLY A 142 10.08 -8.77 -10.36
N LEU A 143 10.14 -9.86 -11.13
CA LEU A 143 11.16 -10.04 -12.17
C LEU A 143 10.59 -9.58 -13.52
#